data_AF-A0A834CPQ3-F1
#
_entry.id   AF-A0A834CPQ3-F1
#
_cell.length_a   1.000
_cell.length_b   1.000
_cell.length_c   1.000
_cell.angle_alpha   90.00
_cell.angle_beta   90.00
_cell.angle_gamma   90.00
#
_symmetry.space_group_name_H-M   'P 1'
#
loop_
_entity.id
_entity.type
_entity.pdbx_description
1 polymer ?
#
loop_
_entity_poly.entity_id
_entity_poly.type
_entity_poly.pdbx_seq_one_letter_code
_entity_poly.pdbx_strand_id
1 'polypeptide(L)'
;MDCGNVFYLWVGKCCSETFIRDVLGCPNYASIPPNMSHVPQLQTPLSERVRAFLDWLQDNRAFSSTVHVIKDDAAAKATLFQHLVEDRSESASSYQDFLQHIQQQVSK
;
A
#
# COMPACT_ATOMS: atom_id res chain seq x y z
N MET A 1 -0.87 -2.34 -2.25
CA MET A 1 -2.33 -2.15 -2.25
C MET A 1 -2.70 -1.47 -3.54
N ASP A 2 -3.81 -1.91 -4.11
CA ASP A 2 -4.27 -1.45 -5.39
C ASP A 2 -5.66 -0.84 -5.22
N CYS A 3 -5.75 0.48 -5.43
CA CYS A 3 -6.96 1.26 -5.23
C CYS A 3 -7.60 1.66 -6.57
N GLY A 4 -7.23 1.00 -7.67
CA GLY A 4 -7.74 1.31 -9.01
C GLY A 4 -6.97 2.48 -9.65
N ASN A 5 -7.16 3.72 -9.21
CA ASN A 5 -6.47 4.89 -9.77
C ASN A 5 -5.04 5.11 -9.24
N VAL A 6 -4.69 4.41 -8.16
CA VAL A 6 -3.41 4.55 -7.48
C VAL A 6 -2.99 3.22 -6.86
N PHE A 7 -1.69 2.95 -6.87
CA PHE A 7 -1.06 1.85 -6.14
C PHE A 7 -0.32 2.41 -4.93
N TYR A 8 -0.45 1.75 -3.79
CA TYR A 8 0.34 2.03 -2.60
C TYR A 8 1.29 0.87 -2.30
N LEU A 9 2.60 1.14 -2.29
CA LEU A 9 3.62 0.23 -1.79
C LEU A 9 3.99 0.65 -0.37
N TRP A 10 3.38 -0.01 0.62
CA TRP A 10 3.66 0.27 2.03
C TRP A 10 4.96 -0.40 2.49
N VAL A 11 5.83 0.38 3.14
CA VAL A 11 7.11 -0.06 3.69
C VAL A 11 7.05 0.07 5.21
N GLY A 12 6.95 -1.07 5.90
CA GLY A 12 6.98 -1.11 7.36
C GLY A 12 8.36 -0.78 7.94
N LYS A 13 8.41 -0.28 9.19
CA LYS A 13 9.67 0.09 9.87
C LYS A 13 10.70 -1.04 9.95
N CYS A 14 10.24 -2.29 10.05
CA CYS A 14 11.09 -3.48 10.10
C CYS A 14 11.25 -4.17 8.74
N CYS A 15 10.99 -3.46 7.63
CA CYS A 15 11.20 -4.00 6.30
C CYS A 15 12.67 -4.39 6.10
N SER A 16 12.92 -5.52 5.43
CA SER A 16 14.26 -6.03 5.18
C SER A 16 15.12 -5.00 4.42
N GLU A 17 16.34 -4.75 4.89
CA GLU A 17 17.30 -3.90 4.17
C GLU A 17 17.60 -4.43 2.76
N THR A 18 17.56 -5.75 2.56
CA THR A 18 17.67 -6.37 1.22
C THR A 18 16.56 -5.90 0.30
N PHE A 19 15.30 -5.85 0.77
CA PHE A 19 14.20 -5.35 -0.05
C PHE A 19 14.37 -3.85 -0.34
N ILE A 20 14.73 -3.05 0.67
CA ILE A 20 14.91 -1.61 0.51
C ILE A 20 16.03 -1.31 -0.50
N ARG A 21 17.15 -2.02 -0.43
CA ARG A 21 18.26 -1.87 -1.37
C ARG A 21 17.90 -2.40 -2.75
N ASP A 22 17.42 -3.63 -2.84
CA ASP A 22 17.29 -4.33 -4.11
C ASP A 22 16.01 -3.95 -4.86
N VAL A 23 14.99 -3.38 -4.21
CA VAL A 23 13.75 -2.91 -4.85
C VAL A 23 13.70 -1.38 -4.91
N LEU A 24 14.04 -0.68 -3.82
CA LEU A 24 13.89 0.78 -3.73
C LEU A 24 15.19 1.54 -4.01
N GLY A 25 16.33 0.86 -4.16
CA GLY A 25 17.62 1.48 -4.46
C GLY A 25 18.16 2.35 -3.33
N CYS A 26 17.65 2.16 -2.11
CA CYS A 26 17.99 2.95 -0.94
C CYS A 26 18.87 2.12 0.02
N PRO A 27 19.87 2.70 0.69
CA PRO A 27 20.73 1.94 1.61
C PRO A 27 19.99 1.44 2.86
N ASN A 28 18.96 2.14 3.33
CA ASN A 28 18.18 1.76 4.52
C ASN A 28 16.82 2.46 4.58
N TYR A 29 15.98 2.10 5.55
CA TYR A 29 14.63 2.66 5.72
C TYR A 29 14.60 4.19 5.85
N ALA A 30 15.57 4.78 6.58
CA ALA A 30 15.63 6.22 6.79
C ALA A 30 15.90 6.99 5.48
N SER A 31 16.66 6.40 4.56
CA SER A 31 17.00 7.00 3.27
C SER A 31 15.89 6.98 2.21
N ILE A 32 14.77 6.29 2.46
CA ILE A 32 13.64 6.24 1.51
C ILE A 32 13.01 7.65 1.41
N PRO A 33 12.96 8.25 0.21
CA PRO A 33 12.36 9.57 0.00
C PRO A 33 10.86 9.58 0.34
N PRO A 34 10.32 10.67 0.93
CA PRO A 34 8.92 10.75 1.33
C PRO A 34 7.92 10.75 0.16
N ASN A 35 8.34 11.20 -1.04
CA ASN A 35 7.47 11.36 -2.21
C ASN A 35 7.90 10.45 -3.37
N MET A 36 8.30 9.22 -3.07
CA MET A 36 8.74 8.27 -4.09
C MET A 36 7.52 7.73 -4.87
N SER A 37 7.42 8.10 -6.14
CA SER A 37 6.25 7.86 -7.00
C SER A 37 6.44 6.72 -8.02
N HIS A 38 7.51 5.95 -7.91
CA HIS A 38 7.82 4.82 -8.78
C HIS A 38 8.80 3.87 -8.10
N VAL A 39 8.87 2.63 -8.58
CA VAL A 39 9.91 1.67 -8.21
C VAL A 39 11.07 1.81 -9.23
N PRO A 40 12.32 2.03 -8.81
CA PRO A 40 13.43 2.24 -9.72
C PRO A 40 13.75 0.98 -10.52
N GLN A 41 14.25 1.17 -11.73
CA GLN A 41 14.73 0.08 -12.58
C GLN A 41 16.14 -0.33 -12.14
N LEU A 42 16.21 -1.34 -11.27
CA LEU A 42 17.47 -1.90 -10.80
C LEU A 42 17.71 -3.27 -11.46
N GLN A 43 18.98 -3.61 -11.69
CA GLN A 43 19.41 -4.92 -12.18
C GLN A 43 19.47 -5.93 -11.03
N THR A 44 18.33 -6.12 -10.36
CA THR A 44 18.17 -7.11 -9.29
C THR A 44 16.93 -7.97 -9.58
N PRO A 45 16.94 -9.26 -9.22
CA PRO A 45 15.77 -10.12 -9.40
C PRO A 45 14.51 -9.60 -8.66
N LEU A 46 14.68 -8.93 -7.52
CA LEU A 46 13.57 -8.38 -6.74
C LEU A 46 12.95 -7.14 -7.40
N SER A 47 13.76 -6.19 -7.90
CA SER A 47 13.25 -5.03 -8.63
C SER A 47 12.51 -5.45 -9.90
N GLU A 48 13.10 -6.36 -10.68
CA GLU A 48 12.48 -6.89 -11.89
C GLU A 48 11.12 -7.53 -11.60
N ARG A 49 11.03 -8.37 -10.57
CA ARG A 49 9.78 -9.03 -10.18
C ARG A 49 8.70 -8.04 -9.74
N VAL A 50 9.07 -7.05 -8.92
CA VAL A 50 8.12 -6.03 -8.45
C VAL A 50 7.62 -5.16 -9.62
N ARG A 51 8.51 -4.73 -10.51
CA ARG A 51 8.12 -3.95 -11.69
C ARG A 51 7.23 -4.75 -12.65
N ALA A 52 7.61 -5.99 -12.96
CA ALA A 52 6.78 -6.86 -13.80
C ALA A 52 5.38 -7.11 -13.20
N PHE A 53 5.28 -7.21 -11.87
CA PHE A 53 3.98 -7.31 -11.19
C PHE A 53 3.15 -6.02 -11.31
N LEU A 54 3.79 -4.85 -11.17
CA LEU A 54 3.12 -3.55 -11.37
C LEU A 54 2.68 -3.37 -12.83
N ASP A 55 3.51 -3.75 -13.80
CA ASP A 55 3.18 -3.70 -15.22
C ASP A 55 1.99 -4.62 -15.54
N TRP A 56 1.99 -5.85 -15.01
CA TRP A 56 0.85 -6.76 -15.14
C TRP A 56 -0.44 -6.17 -14.54
N LEU A 57 -0.38 -5.48 -13.40
CA LEU A 57 -1.55 -4.82 -12.83
C LEU A 57 -2.05 -3.67 -13.73
N GLN A 58 -1.15 -2.93 -14.38
CA GLN A 58 -1.50 -1.84 -15.30
C GLN A 58 -2.12 -2.34 -16.60
N ASP A 59 -1.58 -3.42 -17.17
CA ASP A 59 -2.05 -4.00 -18.43
C ASP A 59 -3.52 -4.45 -18.37
N ASN A 60 -4.03 -4.71 -17.17
CA ASN A 60 -5.43 -5.07 -16.93
C ASN A 60 -6.39 -3.86 -16.85
N ARG A 61 -5.96 -2.66 -17.29
CA ARG A 61 -6.70 -1.40 -17.08
C ARG A 61 -6.74 -0.51 -18.31
N ALA A 62 -7.76 0.33 -18.38
CA ALA A 62 -7.92 1.35 -19.42
C ALA A 62 -7.15 2.65 -19.13
N PHE A 63 -6.61 2.83 -17.93
CA PHE A 63 -5.88 4.03 -17.50
C PHE A 63 -4.69 3.67 -16.64
N SER A 64 -3.66 4.52 -16.66
CA SER A 64 -2.45 4.35 -15.87
C SER A 64 -2.66 4.81 -14.43
N SER A 65 -2.35 3.94 -13.47
CA SER A 65 -2.35 4.25 -12.03
C SER A 65 -0.96 4.68 -11.56
N THR A 66 -0.86 5.71 -10.73
CA THR A 66 0.45 6.11 -10.14
C THR A 66 0.81 5.20 -8.98
N VAL A 67 2.09 4.89 -8.79
CA VAL A 67 2.59 4.16 -7.60
C VAL A 67 3.04 5.16 -6.56
N HIS A 68 2.68 4.99 -5.30
CA HIS A 68 3.25 5.72 -4.16
C HIS A 68 3.92 4.75 -3.20
N VAL A 69 5.21 4.96 -2.96
CA VAL A 69 5.95 4.24 -1.92
C VAL A 69 5.79 5.02 -0.62
N ILE A 70 5.20 4.36 0.39
CA ILE A 70 4.77 5.01 1.63
C ILE A 70 5.46 4.32 2.80
N LYS A 71 6.13 5.10 3.66
CA LYS A 71 6.72 4.63 4.91
C LYS A 71 5.67 4.51 6.01
N ASP A 72 5.88 3.65 6.99
CA ASP A 72 5.11 3.64 8.24
C ASP A 72 5.47 4.86 9.12
N ASP A 73 4.88 6.01 8.77
CA ASP A 73 4.88 7.26 9.54
C ASP A 73 3.44 7.80 9.73
N ALA A 74 3.28 8.87 10.51
CA ALA A 74 1.96 9.38 10.86
C ALA A 74 1.18 9.94 9.66
N ALA A 75 1.86 10.56 8.69
CA ALA A 75 1.22 11.14 7.51
C ALA A 75 0.72 10.04 6.55
N ALA A 76 1.53 9.02 6.37
CA ALA A 76 1.23 7.82 5.61
C ALA A 76 0.01 7.04 6.10
N LYS A 77 -0.15 6.94 7.43
CA LYS A 77 -1.28 6.24 8.04
C LYS A 77 -2.61 6.84 7.63
N ALA A 78 -2.72 8.16 7.57
CA ALA A 78 -3.97 8.81 7.16
C ALA A 78 -4.38 8.44 5.72
N THR A 79 -3.43 8.42 4.78
CA THR A 79 -3.70 8.12 3.36
C THR A 79 -3.98 6.65 3.10
N LEU A 80 -3.27 5.74 3.77
CA LEU A 80 -3.46 4.30 3.56
C LEU A 80 -4.63 3.73 4.37
N PHE A 81 -4.81 4.17 5.63
CA PHE A 81 -5.74 3.53 6.56
C PHE A 81 -7.21 3.77 6.20
N GLN A 82 -7.53 4.86 5.49
CA GLN A 82 -8.86 5.06 4.91
C GLN A 82 -9.25 3.94 3.93
N HIS A 83 -8.28 3.21 3.36
CA HIS A 83 -8.52 2.08 2.47
C HIS A 83 -8.59 0.72 3.21
N LEU A 84 -8.28 0.68 4.51
CA LEU A 84 -8.42 -0.52 5.34
C LEU A 84 -9.85 -0.63 5.87
N VAL A 85 -10.80 -0.83 4.96
CA VAL A 85 -12.25 -0.68 5.21
C VAL A 85 -12.85 -1.66 6.23
N GLU A 86 -12.13 -2.72 6.58
CA GLU A 86 -12.57 -3.68 7.60
C GLU A 86 -12.23 -3.24 9.03
N ASP A 87 -11.22 -2.37 9.18
CA ASP A 87 -10.78 -1.85 10.46
C ASP A 87 -11.69 -0.72 10.95
N ARG A 88 -11.68 -0.48 12.26
CA ARG A 88 -12.35 0.68 12.85
C ARG A 88 -11.59 1.96 12.50
N SER A 89 -12.33 3.00 12.10
CA SER A 89 -11.79 4.35 11.88
C SER A 89 -12.47 5.38 12.79
N GLU A 90 -12.03 6.64 12.72
CA GLU A 90 -12.65 7.74 13.47
C GLU A 90 -14.12 7.97 13.09
N SER A 91 -14.46 7.70 11.83
CA SER A 91 -15.79 7.97 11.26
C SER A 91 -16.60 6.71 10.96
N ALA A 92 -16.03 5.51 11.12
CA ALA A 92 -16.70 4.25 10.80
C ALA A 92 -16.42 3.13 11.82
N SER A 93 -17.45 2.31 12.04
CA SER A 93 -17.36 1.03 12.75
C SER A 93 -16.51 0.03 11.97
N SER A 94 -15.87 -0.91 12.68
CA SER A 94 -15.20 -2.03 12.02
C SER A 94 -16.22 -2.92 11.29
N TYR A 95 -15.74 -3.78 10.39
CA TYR A 95 -16.58 -4.78 9.74
C TYR A 95 -17.29 -5.69 10.75
N GLN A 96 -16.60 -6.08 11.83
CA GLN A 96 -17.19 -6.89 12.90
C GLN A 96 -18.35 -6.15 13.60
N ASP A 97 -18.14 -4.89 13.97
CA ASP A 97 -19.18 -4.06 14.61
C ASP A 97 -20.37 -3.86 13.65
N PHE A 98 -20.11 -3.68 12.37
CA PHE A 98 -21.14 -3.55 11.35
C PHE A 98 -22.00 -4.82 11.22
N LEU A 99 -21.38 -6.01 11.20
CA LEU A 99 -22.13 -7.27 11.17
C LEU A 99 -23.01 -7.45 12.42
N GLN A 100 -22.49 -7.10 13.61
CA GLN A 100 -23.28 -7.13 14.84
C GLN A 100 -24.47 -6.17 14.78
N HIS A 101 -24.25 -4.96 14.23
CA HIS A 101 -25.33 -4.00 14.02
C HIS A 101 -26.42 -4.57 13.09
N ILE A 102 -26.05 -5.16 11.95
CA ILE A 102 -27.00 -5.80 11.04
C ILE A 102 -27.78 -6.93 11.73
N GLN A 103 -27.09 -7.80 12.47
CA GLN A 103 -27.72 -8.90 13.20
C GLN A 103 -28.79 -8.40 14.19
N GLN A 104 -28.49 -7.32 14.93
CA GLN A 104 -29.44 -6.69 15.85
C GLN A 104 -30.64 -6.07 15.15
N GLN A 105 -30.48 -5.52 13.94
CA GLN A 105 -31.61 -4.95 13.19
C GLN A 105 -32.49 -6.03 12.54
N VAL A 106 -31.90 -7.14 12.08
CA VAL A 106 -32.65 -8.26 11.47
C VAL A 106 -33.40 -9.09 12.53
N SER A 107 -32.90 -9.12 13.77
CA SER A 107 -33.52 -9.89 14.87
C SER A 107 -34.66 -9.13 15.59
N LYS A 108 -35.01 -7.93 15.10
CA LYS A 108 -36.18 -7.15 15.54
C LYS A 108 -37.38 -7.47 14.66
#